data_AF-A0A966TL08-F1
#
_entry.id   AF-A0A966TL08-F1
#
_cell.length_a   1.000
_cell.length_b   1.000
_cell.length_c   1.000
_cell.angle_alpha   90.00
_cell.angle_beta   90.00
_cell.angle_gamma   90.00
#
_symmetry.space_group_name_H-M   'P 1'
#
loop_
_entity.id
_entity.type
_entity.pdbx_description
1 polymer ?
#
loop_
_entity_poly.entity_id
_entity_poly.type
_entity_poly.pdbx_seq_one_letter_code
_entity_poly.pdbx_strand_id
1 'polypeptide(L)'
;TGEGETAAVWSVVFKTLVLYAIMVTGSIWEKVVFDKWLFAPAFFWEDVFSFLVLGLHTAYLWSVYTGNMGTREQLWLALAAYAAYAINAGQFLLKLRAARAQERATLAMHQELAA
;
A
#
# COMPACT_ATOMS: atom_id res chain seq x y z
N THR A 1 18.77 -22.19 -16.29
CA THR A 1 18.75 -22.05 -14.82
C THR A 1 17.39 -21.51 -14.42
N GLY A 2 16.48 -22.36 -13.90
CA GLY A 2 15.05 -22.04 -13.70
C GLY A 2 14.58 -21.89 -12.25
N GLU A 3 15.46 -22.13 -11.26
CA GLU A 3 15.07 -22.04 -9.84
C GLU A 3 14.83 -20.59 -9.37
N GLY A 4 15.66 -19.64 -9.84
CA GLY A 4 15.52 -18.22 -9.48
C GLY A 4 14.23 -17.59 -10.01
N GLU A 5 13.79 -18.01 -11.21
CA GLU A 5 12.53 -17.57 -11.81
C GLU A 5 11.33 -18.07 -11.00
N THR A 6 11.35 -19.35 -10.62
CA THR A 6 10.30 -19.96 -9.80
C THR A 6 10.20 -19.29 -8.43
N ALA A 7 11.34 -19.04 -7.77
CA ALA A 7 11.38 -18.35 -6.48
C ALA A 7 10.86 -16.90 -6.58
N ALA A 8 11.17 -16.20 -7.69
CA ALA A 8 10.67 -14.84 -7.92
C ALA A 8 9.15 -14.81 -8.08
N VAL A 9 8.57 -15.74 -8.84
CA VAL A 9 7.10 -15.86 -8.98
C VAL A 9 6.44 -16.13 -7.63
N TRP A 10 6.94 -17.09 -6.84
CA TRP A 10 6.43 -17.37 -5.50
C TRP A 10 6.52 -16.17 -4.56
N SER A 11 7.59 -15.38 -4.67
CA SER A 11 7.74 -14.13 -3.92
C SER A 11 6.66 -13.10 -4.27
N VAL A 12 6.24 -13.01 -5.53
CA VAL A 12 5.13 -12.14 -5.95
C VAL A 12 3.79 -12.68 -5.46
N VAL A 13 3.54 -13.99 -5.56
CA VAL A 13 2.32 -14.62 -5.03
C VAL A 13 2.17 -14.32 -3.55
N PHE A 14 3.22 -14.57 -2.75
CA PHE A 14 3.20 -14.31 -1.32
C PHE A 14 2.94 -12.83 -1.00
N LYS A 15 3.64 -11.90 -1.67
CA LYS A 15 3.39 -10.47 -1.51
C LYS A 15 1.95 -10.10 -1.83
N THR A 16 1.38 -10.67 -2.89
CA THR A 16 0.00 -10.39 -3.29
C THR A 16 -0.98 -10.82 -2.21
N LEU A 17 -0.80 -12.01 -1.62
CA LEU A 17 -1.63 -12.46 -0.49
C LEU A 17 -1.51 -11.53 0.73
N VAL A 18 -0.30 -11.08 1.05
CA VAL A 18 -0.08 -10.11 2.14
C VAL A 18 -0.78 -8.78 1.85
N LEU A 19 -0.70 -8.27 0.61
CA LEU A 19 -1.39 -7.04 0.21
C LEU A 19 -2.92 -7.17 0.33
N TYR A 20 -3.49 -8.29 -0.12
CA TYR A 20 -4.91 -8.57 0.06
C TYR A 20 -5.30 -8.61 1.54
N ALA A 21 -4.50 -9.26 2.38
CA ALA A 21 -4.76 -9.33 3.82
C ALA A 21 -4.76 -7.93 4.45
N ILE A 22 -3.74 -7.11 4.17
CA ILE A 22 -3.64 -5.73 4.69
C ILE A 22 -4.85 -4.90 4.22
N MET A 23 -5.19 -4.96 2.92
CA MET A 23 -6.34 -4.24 2.36
C MET A 23 -7.66 -4.64 3.04
N VAL A 24 -7.92 -5.95 3.20
CA VAL A 24 -9.12 -6.44 3.87
C VAL A 24 -9.16 -5.96 5.31
N THR A 25 -8.06 -6.08 6.06
CA THR A 25 -8.03 -5.59 7.45
C THR A 25 -8.20 -4.08 7.55
N GLY A 26 -7.62 -3.30 6.62
CA GLY A 26 -7.79 -1.86 6.54
C GLY A 26 -9.24 -1.47 6.25
N SER A 27 -9.88 -2.14 5.29
CA SER A 27 -11.29 -1.89 4.95
C SER A 27 -12.26 -2.17 6.11
N ILE A 28 -11.98 -3.23 6.89
CA ILE A 28 -12.75 -3.52 8.10
C ILE A 28 -12.58 -2.40 9.13
N TRP A 29 -11.34 -1.92 9.33
CA TRP A 29 -11.05 -0.83 10.25
C TRP A 29 -11.76 0.47 9.84
N GLU A 30 -11.70 0.83 8.56
CA GLU A 30 -12.42 2.00 8.06
C GLU A 30 -13.93 1.87 8.24
N LYS A 31 -14.49 0.67 8.04
CA LYS A 31 -15.91 0.44 8.26
C LYS A 31 -16.31 0.69 9.71
N VAL A 32 -15.49 0.27 10.66
CA VAL A 32 -15.78 0.44 12.09
C VAL A 32 -15.62 1.91 12.53
N VAL A 33 -14.64 2.64 11.99
CA VAL A 33 -14.32 4.02 12.43
C VAL A 33 -15.11 5.09 11.66
N PHE A 34 -15.30 4.91 10.36
CA PHE A 34 -15.88 5.92 9.46
C PHE A 34 -17.21 5.49 8.81
N ASP A 35 -17.73 4.31 9.16
CA ASP A 35 -18.93 3.69 8.58
C ASP A 35 -18.84 3.42 7.05
N LYS A 36 -17.61 3.46 6.50
CA LYS A 36 -17.32 3.25 5.07
C LYS A 36 -16.34 2.11 4.90
N TRP A 37 -16.57 1.22 3.95
CA TRP A 37 -15.68 0.09 3.72
C TRP A 37 -14.30 0.51 3.23
N LEU A 38 -14.22 1.49 2.34
CA LEU A 38 -12.99 2.02 1.78
C LEU A 38 -13.25 3.48 1.39
N PHE A 39 -12.19 4.23 1.15
CA PHE A 39 -12.21 5.60 0.66
C PHE A 39 -12.80 6.60 1.66
N ALA A 40 -12.57 6.39 2.97
CA ALA A 40 -12.84 7.44 3.95
C ALA A 40 -12.07 8.72 3.57
N PRO A 41 -12.61 9.95 3.77
CA PRO A 41 -11.96 11.17 3.29
C PRO A 41 -10.51 11.37 3.76
N ALA A 42 -10.16 10.87 4.95
CA ALA A 42 -8.81 10.93 5.50
C ALA A 42 -7.82 9.94 4.85
N PHE A 43 -8.33 8.88 4.22
CA PHE A 43 -7.56 7.75 3.66
C PHE A 43 -7.74 7.56 2.15
N PHE A 44 -8.64 8.32 1.52
CA PHE A 44 -9.01 8.20 0.11
C PHE A 44 -7.82 7.97 -0.84
N TRP A 45 -6.79 8.81 -0.75
CA TRP A 45 -5.62 8.69 -1.62
C TRP A 45 -4.74 7.48 -1.29
N GLU A 46 -4.66 7.06 -0.02
CA GLU A 46 -3.95 5.84 0.38
C GLU A 46 -4.66 4.62 -0.21
N ASP A 47 -5.99 4.60 -0.18
CA ASP A 47 -6.79 3.52 -0.74
C ASP A 47 -6.67 3.45 -2.27
N VAL A 48 -6.69 4.59 -2.96
CA VAL A 48 -6.52 4.65 -4.42
C VAL A 48 -5.19 4.00 -4.83
N PHE A 49 -4.08 4.36 -4.19
CA PHE A 49 -2.77 3.80 -4.52
C PHE A 49 -2.63 2.35 -4.05
N SER A 50 -3.21 1.99 -2.91
CA SER A 50 -3.20 0.60 -2.43
C SER A 50 -4.02 -0.33 -3.35
N PHE A 51 -5.17 0.14 -3.87
CA PHE A 51 -5.92 -0.58 -4.90
C PHE A 51 -5.15 -0.69 -6.21
N LEU A 52 -4.46 0.36 -6.62
CA LEU A 52 -3.61 0.32 -7.81
C LEU A 52 -2.49 -0.71 -7.67
N VAL A 53 -1.79 -0.71 -6.53
CA VAL A 53 -0.76 -1.71 -6.20
C VAL A 53 -1.33 -3.13 -6.27
N LEU A 54 -2.50 -3.34 -5.66
CA LEU A 54 -3.18 -4.64 -5.64
C LEU A 54 -3.54 -5.08 -7.07
N GLY A 55 -4.11 -4.17 -7.87
CA GLY A 55 -4.44 -4.41 -9.28
C GLY A 55 -3.22 -4.77 -10.12
N LEU A 56 -2.09 -4.10 -9.92
CA LEU A 56 -0.83 -4.40 -10.63
C LEU A 56 -0.28 -5.78 -10.26
N HIS A 57 -0.36 -6.17 -8.99
CA HIS A 57 0.05 -7.51 -8.55
C HIS A 57 -0.87 -8.59 -9.11
N THR A 58 -2.19 -8.36 -9.07
CA THR A 58 -3.16 -9.29 -9.66
C THR A 58 -3.00 -9.41 -11.17
N ALA A 59 -2.69 -8.31 -11.87
CA ALA A 59 -2.37 -8.36 -13.30
C ALA A 59 -1.08 -9.15 -13.59
N TYR A 60 -0.05 -9.03 -12.75
CA TYR A 60 1.16 -9.83 -12.87
C TYR A 60 0.86 -11.33 -12.68
N LEU A 61 0.10 -11.69 -11.63
CA LEU A 61 -0.28 -13.09 -11.39
C LEU A 61 -1.14 -13.66 -12.54
N TRP A 62 -2.07 -12.85 -13.06
CA TRP A 62 -2.88 -13.22 -14.22
C TRP A 62 -2.01 -13.48 -15.45
N SER A 63 -0.99 -12.64 -15.68
CA SER A 63 -0.03 -12.83 -16.76
C SER A 63 0.74 -14.14 -16.63
N VAL A 64 1.25 -14.44 -15.43
CA VAL A 64 1.95 -15.71 -15.17
C VAL A 64 1.02 -16.91 -15.37
N TYR A 65 -0.23 -16.82 -14.91
CA TYR A 65 -1.19 -17.92 -15.01
C TYR A 65 -1.61 -18.21 -16.46
N THR A 66 -1.84 -17.18 -17.26
CA THR A 66 -2.34 -17.32 -18.65
C THR A 66 -1.23 -17.41 -19.69
N GLY A 67 0.01 -17.00 -19.35
CA GLY A 67 1.11 -16.86 -20.30
C GLY A 67 0.86 -15.78 -21.37
N ASN A 68 -0.08 -14.87 -21.14
CA ASN A 68 -0.55 -13.92 -22.16
C ASN A 68 0.37 -12.69 -22.36
N MET A 69 1.38 -12.52 -21.51
CA MET A 69 2.38 -11.44 -21.63
C MET A 69 3.78 -12.03 -21.50
N GLY A 70 4.73 -11.48 -22.25
CA GLY A 70 6.14 -11.86 -22.17
C GLY A 70 6.83 -11.26 -20.94
N THR A 71 8.01 -11.75 -20.62
CA THR A 71 8.81 -11.32 -19.44
C THR A 71 9.02 -9.80 -19.39
N ARG A 72 9.22 -9.15 -20.54
CA ARG A 72 9.41 -7.70 -20.61
C ARG A 72 8.18 -6.92 -20.10
N GLU A 73 6.99 -7.36 -20.44
CA GLU A 73 5.75 -6.70 -20.02
C GLU A 73 5.47 -6.96 -18.53
N GLN A 74 5.77 -8.16 -18.05
CA GLN A 74 5.73 -8.49 -16.62
C GLN A 74 6.70 -7.61 -15.79
N LEU A 75 7.89 -7.30 -16.31
CA LEU A 75 8.83 -6.38 -15.67
C LEU A 75 8.29 -4.94 -15.61
N TRP A 76 7.56 -4.49 -16.63
CA TRP A 76 6.88 -3.19 -16.58
C TRP A 76 5.79 -3.14 -15.51
N LEU A 77 5.00 -4.21 -15.34
CA LEU A 77 4.05 -4.33 -14.22
C LEU A 77 4.74 -4.24 -12.86
N ALA A 78 5.86 -4.96 -12.70
CA ALA A 78 6.64 -4.92 -11.48
C ALA A 78 7.20 -3.51 -11.20
N LEU A 79 7.72 -2.82 -12.22
CA LEU A 79 8.25 -1.47 -12.08
C LEU A 79 7.15 -0.46 -11.72
N ALA A 80 5.98 -0.56 -12.34
CA ALA A 80 4.81 0.25 -12.00
C ALA A 80 4.38 0.03 -10.55
N ALA A 81 4.41 -1.22 -10.08
CA ALA A 81 4.11 -1.54 -8.69
C ALA A 81 5.12 -0.91 -7.71
N TYR A 82 6.42 -0.97 -8.04
CA TYR A 82 7.46 -0.28 -7.25
C TYR A 82 7.28 1.24 -7.21
N ALA A 83 6.89 1.86 -8.33
CA ALA A 83 6.59 3.29 -8.36
C ALA A 83 5.40 3.62 -7.45
N ALA A 84 4.33 2.81 -7.48
CA ALA A 84 3.19 3.00 -6.59
C ALA A 84 3.56 2.80 -5.11
N TYR A 85 4.46 1.85 -4.78
CA TYR A 85 5.00 1.70 -3.43
C TYR A 85 5.74 2.94 -2.94
N ALA A 86 6.51 3.60 -3.81
CA ALA A 86 7.21 4.83 -3.45
C ALA A 86 6.23 5.95 -3.06
N ILE A 87 5.07 6.00 -3.73
CA ILE A 87 4.00 6.96 -3.39
C ILE A 87 3.41 6.67 -2.01
N ASN A 88 3.05 5.41 -1.73
CA ASN A 88 2.56 5.00 -0.40
C ASN A 88 3.59 5.32 0.72
N ALA A 89 4.87 5.03 0.47
CA ALA A 89 5.93 5.37 1.42
C ALA A 89 6.05 6.89 1.64
N GLY A 90 5.93 7.68 0.57
CA GLY A 90 5.88 9.14 0.64
C GLY A 90 4.72 9.65 1.49
N GLN A 91 3.51 9.10 1.29
CA GLN A 91 2.34 9.44 2.11
C GLN A 91 2.57 9.14 3.59
N PHE A 92 3.14 7.97 3.91
CA PHE A 92 3.45 7.59 5.29
C PHE A 92 4.45 8.56 5.95
N LEU A 93 5.51 8.94 5.24
CA LEU A 93 6.50 9.91 5.74
C LEU A 93 5.88 11.28 6.03
N LEU A 94 4.97 11.74 5.17
CA LEU A 94 4.25 13.00 5.38
C LEU A 94 3.32 12.92 6.60
N LYS A 95 2.56 11.83 6.74
CA LYS A 95 1.72 11.59 7.93
C LYS A 95 2.55 11.57 9.22
N LEU A 96 3.72 10.92 9.22
CA LEU A 96 4.61 10.89 10.38
C LEU A 96 5.13 12.28 10.74
N ARG A 97 5.46 13.11 9.74
CA ARG A 97 5.89 14.50 9.97
C ARG A 97 4.77 15.34 10.58
N ALA A 98 3.55 15.21 10.05
CA ALA A 98 2.39 15.92 10.56
C ALA A 98 2.08 15.52 12.02
N ALA A 99 2.10 14.22 12.32
CA ALA A 99 1.89 13.71 13.68
C ALA A 99 2.92 14.26 14.68
N ARG A 100 4.21 14.29 14.29
CA ARG A 100 5.28 14.87 15.13
C ARG A 100 5.12 16.39 15.36
N ALA A 101 4.64 17.13 14.36
CA ALA A 101 4.39 18.55 14.49
C ALA A 101 3.22 18.81 15.45
N GLN A 102 2.15 18.02 15.34
CA GLN A 102 0.98 18.11 16.22
C GLN A 102 1.33 17.78 17.67
N GLU A 103 2.12 16.72 17.90
CA GLU A 103 2.60 16.34 19.23
C GLU A 103 3.36 17.48 19.92
N ARG A 104 4.27 18.16 19.20
CA ARG A 104 5.01 19.32 19.73
C ARG A 104 4.08 20.48 20.10
N ALA A 105 3.08 20.77 19.28
CA ALA A 105 2.11 21.82 19.55
C ALA A 105 1.26 21.49 20.79
N THR A 106 0.82 20.24 20.95
CA THR A 106 0.08 19.79 22.14
C THR A 106 0.92 19.90 23.41
N LEU A 107 2.21 19.51 23.36
CA LEU A 107 3.11 19.62 24.50
C LEU A 107 3.34 21.08 24.93
N ALA A 108 3.52 21.99 23.97
CA ALA A 108 3.68 23.41 24.26
C ALA A 108 2.43 24.01 24.94
N MET A 109 1.23 23.67 24.45
CA MET A 109 -0.03 24.09 25.05
C MET A 109 -0.18 23.58 26.50
N HIS A 110 0.20 22.33 26.77
CA HIS A 110 0.17 21.78 28.12
C HIS A 110 1.14 22.47 29.07
N GLN A 111 2.30 22.91 28.57
CA GLN A 111 3.27 23.69 29.36
C GLN A 111 2.74 25.08 29.69
N GLU A 112 2.07 25.75 28.75
CA GLU A 112 1.44 27.07 28.99
C GLU A 112 0.29 27.00 29.99
N LEU A 113 -0.56 25.95 29.93
CA LEU A 113 -1.66 25.76 30.88
C LEU A 113 -1.21 25.43 32.31
N ALA A 114 0.02 24.92 32.46
CA ALA A 114 0.59 24.54 33.76
C ALA A 114 1.41 25.66 34.43
N ALA A 115 1.60 26.80 33.74
CA ALA A 115 2.32 27.98 34.22
C ALA A 115 1.35 29.05 34.75
#